data_AF-A0A962ZB72-F1
#
_entry.id   AF-A0A962ZB72-F1
#
_cell.length_a   1.000
_cell.length_b   1.000
_cell.length_c   1.000
_cell.angle_alpha   90.00
_cell.angle_beta   90.00
_cell.angle_gamma   90.00
#
_symmetry.space_group_name_H-M   'P 1'
#
loop_
_entity.id
_entity.type
_entity.pdbx_description
1 polymer ?
#
loop_
_entity_poly.entity_id
_entity_poly.type
_entity_poly.pdbx_seq_one_letter_code
_entity_poly.pdbx_strand_id
1 'polypeptide(L)'
;AEAVTQADACGDVAIIGLATPNAMKPYVESGCVKSVVLWNPVDLGYAAVYAMRAVADGKLAPGATEVDAGRLGTLSIINGSEILLGAPFVYTSENIGDFDF
;
A
#
# COMPACT_ATOMS: atom_id res chain seq x y z
N ALA A 1 5.43 -12.28 13.10
CA ALA A 1 6.85 -12.49 12.75
C ALA A 1 7.65 -12.74 14.02
N GLU A 2 7.73 -11.78 14.93
CA GLU A 2 8.49 -11.90 16.19
C GLU A 2 8.28 -13.22 16.95
N ALA A 3 7.04 -13.61 17.22
CA ALA A 3 6.77 -14.86 17.94
C ALA A 3 7.29 -16.12 17.22
N VAL A 4 7.27 -16.14 15.89
CA VAL A 4 7.79 -17.26 15.08
C VAL A 4 9.32 -17.26 15.09
N THR A 5 9.94 -16.07 15.05
CA THR A 5 11.39 -15.90 15.19
C THR A 5 11.88 -16.36 16.56
N GLN A 6 11.22 -15.96 17.64
CA GLN A 6 11.57 -16.38 19.00
C GLN A 6 11.37 -17.88 19.24
N ALA A 7 10.44 -18.51 18.51
CA ALA A 7 10.16 -19.93 18.58
C ALA A 7 11.08 -20.79 17.69
N ASP A 8 12.07 -20.18 17.00
CA ASP A 8 12.95 -20.85 16.03
C ASP A 8 12.19 -21.62 14.94
N ALA A 9 11.04 -21.09 14.52
CA ALA A 9 10.13 -21.73 13.56
C ALA A 9 10.08 -21.00 12.20
N CYS A 10 11.09 -20.17 11.92
CA CYS A 10 11.22 -19.49 10.63
C CYS A 10 11.47 -20.53 9.53
N GLY A 11 10.66 -20.50 8.46
CA GLY A 11 10.71 -21.49 7.37
C GLY A 11 9.73 -22.65 7.54
N ASP A 12 9.38 -23.00 8.78
CA ASP A 12 8.36 -24.02 9.08
C ASP A 12 6.95 -23.44 9.07
N VAL A 13 6.80 -22.19 9.51
CA VAL A 13 5.52 -21.47 9.53
C VAL A 13 5.54 -20.32 8.52
N ALA A 14 4.61 -20.37 7.56
CA ALA A 14 4.41 -19.27 6.63
C ALA A 14 3.80 -18.07 7.36
N ILE A 15 4.47 -16.91 7.28
CA ILE A 15 3.98 -15.64 7.79
C ILE A 15 3.51 -14.80 6.61
N ILE A 16 2.22 -14.43 6.62
CA ILE A 16 1.60 -13.52 5.66
C ILE A 16 0.70 -12.54 6.40
N GLY A 17 0.57 -11.31 5.91
CA GLY A 17 -0.31 -10.33 6.50
C GLY A 17 -0.07 -8.93 5.99
N LEU A 18 -0.76 -7.99 6.64
CA LEU A 18 -0.67 -6.56 6.37
C LEU A 18 0.13 -5.87 7.47
N ALA A 19 1.24 -5.23 7.10
CA ALA A 19 2.07 -4.45 8.02
C ALA A 19 2.94 -3.44 7.24
N THR A 20 3.44 -2.42 7.92
CA THR A 20 4.28 -1.41 7.27
C THR A 20 5.69 -1.95 7.00
N PRO A 21 6.36 -1.48 5.93
CA PRO A 21 7.75 -1.81 5.61
C PRO A 21 8.69 -1.69 6.80
N ASN A 22 8.62 -0.58 7.56
CA ASN A 22 9.54 -0.34 8.68
C ASN A 22 9.43 -1.38 9.79
N ALA A 23 8.21 -1.82 10.12
CA ALA A 23 8.01 -2.85 11.12
C ALA A 23 8.48 -4.24 10.64
N MET A 24 8.46 -4.47 9.33
CA MET A 24 8.69 -5.79 8.75
C MET A 24 10.10 -6.00 8.19
N LYS A 25 10.84 -4.92 7.91
CA LYS A 25 12.18 -4.93 7.30
C LYS A 25 13.14 -5.94 7.95
N PRO A 26 13.31 -6.01 9.30
CA PRO A 26 14.22 -6.98 9.91
C PRO A 26 13.83 -8.46 9.66
N TYR A 27 12.53 -8.75 9.57
CA TYR A 27 12.05 -10.12 9.36
C TYR A 27 12.08 -10.54 7.89
N VAL A 28 11.95 -9.57 6.98
CA VAL A 28 12.07 -9.79 5.54
C VAL A 28 13.54 -9.97 5.15
N GLU A 29 14.43 -9.12 5.67
CA GLU A 29 15.87 -9.21 5.43
C GLU A 29 16.50 -10.48 6.03
N SER A 30 16.01 -10.95 7.18
CA SER A 30 16.45 -12.23 7.77
C SER A 30 15.88 -13.47 7.05
N GLY A 31 14.97 -13.31 6.10
CA GLY A 31 14.33 -14.40 5.36
C GLY A 31 13.23 -15.15 6.14
N CYS A 32 12.94 -14.77 7.39
CA CYS A 32 11.86 -15.37 8.17
C CYS A 32 10.47 -15.04 7.56
N VAL A 33 10.33 -13.87 6.95
CA VAL A 33 9.13 -13.45 6.20
C VAL A 33 9.50 -13.26 4.74
N LYS A 34 8.80 -13.95 3.83
CA LYS A 34 9.11 -13.84 2.38
C LYS A 34 8.61 -12.53 1.77
N SER A 35 7.43 -12.08 2.19
CA SER A 35 6.84 -10.83 1.74
C SER A 35 5.80 -10.32 2.75
N VAL A 36 5.58 -9.02 2.73
CA VAL A 36 4.45 -8.36 3.39
C VAL A 36 3.66 -7.59 2.35
N VAL A 37 2.34 -7.49 2.54
CA VAL A 37 1.45 -6.76 1.63
C VAL A 37 0.90 -5.54 2.35
N LEU A 38 0.75 -4.41 1.66
CA LEU A 38 -0.04 -3.26 2.14
C LEU A 38 -0.49 -2.45 0.92
N TRP A 39 -0.83 -1.18 1.12
CA TRP A 39 -0.80 -0.14 0.08
C TRP A 39 0.45 0.73 0.29
N ASN A 40 0.76 1.61 -0.66
CA ASN A 40 1.76 2.68 -0.48
C ASN A 40 1.06 3.92 0.12
N PRO A 41 1.29 4.27 1.39
CA PRO A 41 0.66 5.44 2.02
C PRO A 41 1.06 6.77 1.37
N VAL A 42 2.23 6.84 0.74
CA VAL A 42 2.67 8.02 -0.02
C VAL A 42 1.76 8.23 -1.23
N ASP A 43 1.46 7.16 -1.97
CA ASP A 43 0.56 7.20 -3.12
C ASP A 43 -0.88 7.48 -2.68
N LEU A 44 -1.31 6.89 -1.55
CA LEU A 44 -2.64 7.15 -1.00
C LEU A 44 -2.83 8.62 -0.63
N GLY A 45 -1.87 9.22 0.07
CA GLY A 45 -1.90 10.64 0.41
C GLY A 45 -1.86 11.54 -0.83
N TYR A 46 -1.05 11.18 -1.82
CA TYR A 46 -0.98 11.89 -3.10
C TYR A 46 -2.33 11.86 -3.84
N ALA A 47 -2.96 10.69 -3.96
CA ALA A 47 -4.28 10.52 -4.57
C ALA A 47 -5.35 11.36 -3.84
N ALA A 48 -5.34 11.36 -2.50
CA ALA A 48 -6.29 12.13 -1.70
C ALA A 48 -6.19 13.65 -1.99
N VAL A 49 -4.98 14.19 -2.10
CA VAL A 49 -4.78 15.62 -2.43
C VAL A 49 -5.26 15.94 -3.84
N TYR A 50 -5.02 15.06 -4.82
CA TYR A 50 -5.54 15.25 -6.18
C TYR A 50 -7.07 15.22 -6.24
N ALA A 51 -7.70 14.28 -5.54
CA ALA A 51 -9.14 14.21 -5.43
C ALA A 51 -9.74 15.48 -4.81
N MET A 52 -9.17 15.94 -3.67
CA MET A 52 -9.60 17.19 -3.03
C MET A 52 -9.45 18.40 -3.96
N ARG A 53 -8.34 18.48 -4.71
CA ARG A 53 -8.13 19.56 -5.67
C ARG A 53 -9.14 19.50 -6.82
N ALA A 54 -9.42 18.32 -7.35
CA ALA A 54 -10.39 18.15 -8.43
C ALA A 54 -11.81 18.56 -7.99
N VAL A 55 -12.20 18.28 -6.75
CA VAL A 55 -13.47 18.77 -6.17
C VAL A 55 -13.46 20.30 -6.07
N ALA A 56 -12.39 20.88 -5.51
CA ALA A 56 -12.28 22.33 -5.33
C ALA A 56 -12.30 23.10 -6.67
N ASP A 57 -11.73 22.51 -7.72
CA ASP A 57 -11.73 23.06 -9.08
C ASP A 57 -13.02 22.77 -9.86
N GLY A 58 -13.98 22.04 -9.29
CA GLY A 58 -15.22 21.62 -9.96
C GLY A 58 -15.02 20.58 -11.08
N LYS A 59 -13.86 19.93 -11.12
CA LYS A 59 -13.52 18.87 -12.10
C LYS A 59 -14.01 17.49 -11.68
N LEU A 60 -14.19 17.26 -10.38
CA LEU A 60 -14.78 16.04 -9.85
C LEU A 60 -16.19 16.33 -9.34
N ALA A 61 -17.19 15.87 -10.08
CA ALA A 61 -18.61 16.09 -9.79
C ALA A 61 -19.31 14.79 -9.36
N PRO A 62 -20.47 14.88 -8.66
CA PRO A 62 -21.27 13.71 -8.33
C PRO A 62 -21.60 12.86 -9.56
N GLY A 63 -21.43 11.54 -9.45
CA GLY A 63 -21.65 10.60 -10.55
C GLY A 63 -20.44 10.36 -11.46
N ALA A 64 -19.31 11.03 -11.21
CA ALA A 64 -18.05 10.70 -11.89
C ALA A 64 -17.63 9.25 -11.57
N THR A 65 -17.07 8.58 -12.58
CA THR A 65 -16.56 7.20 -12.48
C THR A 65 -15.05 7.12 -12.37
N GLU A 66 -14.37 8.26 -12.49
CA GLU A 66 -12.92 8.35 -12.48
C GLU A 66 -12.42 9.73 -12.04
N VAL A 67 -11.16 9.80 -11.63
CA VAL A 67 -10.45 11.04 -11.27
C VAL A 67 -9.00 10.99 -11.74
N ASP A 68 -8.54 12.07 -12.35
CA ASP A 68 -7.12 12.23 -12.70
C ASP A 68 -6.27 12.52 -11.46
N ALA A 69 -5.27 11.69 -11.23
CA ALA A 69 -4.40 11.71 -10.06
C ALA A 69 -2.91 11.81 -10.44
N GLY A 70 -2.58 12.68 -11.40
CA GLY A 70 -1.20 13.05 -11.74
C GLY A 70 -0.34 11.84 -12.12
N ARG A 71 0.75 11.59 -11.39
CA ARG A 71 1.66 10.45 -11.66
C ARG A 71 1.00 9.07 -11.47
N LEU A 72 -0.14 9.01 -10.79
CA LEU A 72 -0.91 7.78 -10.59
C LEU A 72 -1.87 7.49 -11.76
N GLY A 73 -1.92 8.39 -12.76
CA GLY A 73 -2.85 8.27 -13.88
C GLY A 73 -4.28 8.53 -13.45
N THR A 74 -5.22 7.83 -14.07
CA THR A 74 -6.66 7.96 -13.80
C THR A 74 -7.10 6.85 -12.85
N LEU A 75 -7.67 7.23 -11.70
CA LEU A 75 -8.15 6.31 -10.68
C LEU A 75 -9.66 6.13 -10.79
N SER A 76 -10.13 4.88 -10.64
CA SER A 76 -11.56 4.56 -10.71
C SER A 76 -12.29 4.97 -9.43
N ILE A 77 -13.52 5.47 -9.61
CA ILE A 77 -14.48 5.71 -8.54
C ILE A 77 -15.47 4.55 -8.54
N ILE A 78 -15.45 3.78 -7.48
CA ILE A 78 -16.34 2.64 -7.24
C ILE A 78 -17.34 2.99 -6.15
N ASN A 79 -18.42 2.22 -6.04
CA ASN A 79 -19.44 2.37 -4.99
C ASN A 79 -19.98 3.82 -4.87
N GLY A 80 -19.96 4.57 -5.98
CA GLY A 80 -20.41 5.96 -6.10
C GLY A 80 -19.52 7.02 -5.44
N SER A 81 -18.57 6.67 -4.57
CA SER A 81 -17.78 7.65 -3.82
C SER A 81 -16.39 7.18 -3.35
N GLU A 82 -15.99 5.94 -3.67
CA GLU A 82 -14.73 5.36 -3.23
C GLU A 82 -13.71 5.42 -4.37
N ILE A 83 -12.62 6.16 -4.20
CA ILE A 83 -11.53 6.20 -5.19
C ILE A 83 -10.56 5.05 -4.90
N LEU A 84 -10.45 4.12 -5.84
CA LEU A 84 -9.60 2.95 -5.70
C LEU A 84 -8.16 3.30 -6.11
N LEU A 85 -7.22 3.23 -5.16
CA LEU A 85 -5.79 3.48 -5.41
C LEU A 85 -5.18 2.46 -6.39
N GLY A 86 -5.64 1.21 -6.34
CA GLY A 86 -5.18 0.12 -7.18
C GLY A 86 -4.92 -1.17 -6.40
N ALA A 87 -4.10 -2.04 -6.99
CA ALA A 87 -3.72 -3.29 -6.36
C ALA A 87 -2.86 -3.06 -5.10
N PRO A 88 -2.90 -3.98 -4.11
CA PRO A 88 -1.97 -3.96 -3.00
C PRO A 88 -0.51 -4.00 -3.47
N PHE A 89 0.35 -3.29 -2.75
CA PHE A 89 1.79 -3.32 -2.96
C PHE A 89 2.41 -4.48 -2.17
N VAL A 90 3.29 -5.24 -2.81
CA VAL A 90 4.00 -6.36 -2.20
C VAL A 90 5.43 -5.93 -1.92
N TYR A 91 5.79 -5.91 -0.64
CA TYR A 91 7.14 -5.61 -0.19
C TYR A 91 7.92 -6.91 0.00
N THR A 92 9.05 -6.99 -0.68
CA THR A 92 10.00 -8.12 -0.66
C THR A 92 11.37 -7.62 -0.24
N SER A 93 12.33 -8.54 -0.04
CA SER A 93 13.72 -8.16 0.22
C SER A 93 14.35 -7.30 -0.88
N GLU A 94 13.77 -7.27 -2.08
CA GLU A 94 14.26 -6.50 -3.23
C GLU A 94 13.91 -5.01 -3.15
N ASN A 95 12.80 -4.65 -2.51
CA ASN A 95 12.25 -3.29 -2.55
C ASN A 95 11.94 -2.69 -1.16
N ILE A 96 11.88 -3.50 -0.09
CA ILE A 96 11.45 -3.02 1.24
C ILE A 96 12.40 -1.95 1.82
N GLY A 97 13.65 -1.92 1.35
CA GLY A 97 14.64 -0.90 1.69
C GLY A 97 14.32 0.50 1.16
N ASP A 98 13.53 0.60 0.09
CA ASP A 98 13.18 1.87 -0.58
C ASP A 98 12.08 2.66 0.14
N PHE A 99 11.53 2.09 1.23
CA PHE A 99 10.41 2.64 1.98
C PHE A 99 10.80 2.94 3.43
N ASP A 100 10.26 4.05 3.94
CA ASP A 100 10.45 4.55 5.30
C ASP A 100 9.10 4.96 5.93
N PHE A 101 8.20 3.97 6.07
CA PHE A 101 6.94 4.07 6.81
C PHE A 101 6.53 2.72 7.40
#